data_AF-A0A2S2PAM7-F1
#
_entry.id   AF-A0A2S2PAM7-F1
#
_cell.length_a   1.000
_cell.length_b   1.000
_cell.length_c   1.000
_cell.angle_alpha   90.00
_cell.angle_beta   90.00
_cell.angle_gamma   90.00
#
_symmetry.space_group_name_H-M   'P 1'
#
loop_
_entity.id
_entity.type
_entity.pdbx_description
1 polymer ?
#
loop_
_entity_poly.entity_id
_entity_poly.type
_entity_poly.pdbx_seq_one_letter_code
_entity_poly.pdbx_strand_id
1 'polypeptide(L)'
;IKFEIVHIVADAPAKTFLLKVKNHNGYFACNSCEVEGDFIDNKVCFLNLCAPLRTNESFRSKSNTEYHKDGLSPLIELPIDITTTVVLDYMHCVCQGVMKRLLEF
;
A
#
# COMPACT_ATOMS: atom_id res chain seq x y z
N ILE A 1 21.18 -21.45 11.20
CA ILE A 1 19.96 -20.72 11.63
C ILE A 1 19.23 -20.32 10.36
N LYS A 2 17.95 -20.68 10.22
CA LYS A 2 17.09 -20.22 9.11
C LYS A 2 16.28 -19.03 9.63
N PHE A 3 16.24 -17.95 8.87
CA PHE A 3 15.43 -16.78 9.19
C PHE A 3 14.28 -16.68 8.18
N GLU A 4 13.14 -16.22 8.66
CA GLU A 4 11.94 -15.96 7.87
C GLU A 4 11.48 -14.53 8.12
N ILE A 5 11.15 -13.81 7.05
CA ILE A 5 10.61 -12.46 7.13
C ILE A 5 9.09 -12.60 7.28
N VAL A 6 8.57 -12.32 8.46
CA VAL A 6 7.12 -12.43 8.74
C VAL A 6 6.39 -11.16 8.34
N HIS A 7 6.92 -9.99 8.73
CA HIS A 7 6.31 -8.70 8.42
C HIS A 7 7.34 -7.62 8.11
N ILE A 8 6.99 -6.76 7.16
CA ILE A 8 7.68 -5.50 6.87
C ILE A 8 6.70 -4.38 7.17
N VAL A 9 7.02 -3.58 8.19
CA VAL A 9 6.23 -2.43 8.62
C VAL A 9 6.99 -1.16 8.25
N ALA A 10 6.33 -0.27 7.51
CA ALA A 10 6.89 1.00 7.10
C ALA A 10 5.78 2.04 6.96
N ASP A 11 6.13 3.31 7.15
CA ASP A 11 5.22 4.42 6.90
C ASP A 11 4.81 4.48 5.41
N ALA A 12 3.78 5.26 5.09
CA ALA A 12 3.23 5.30 3.73
C ALA A 12 4.26 5.70 2.65
N PRO A 13 5.10 6.74 2.84
CA PRO A 13 6.19 7.06 1.90
C PRO A 13 7.22 5.93 1.72
N ALA A 14 7.78 5.36 2.80
CA ALA A 14 8.79 4.31 2.66
C ALA A 14 8.19 3.01 2.11
N LYS A 15 6.94 2.68 2.48
CA LYS A 15 6.22 1.52 1.92
C LYS A 15 6.06 1.65 0.41
N THR A 16 5.59 2.79 -0.09
CA THR A 16 5.42 3.00 -1.53
C THR A 16 6.75 3.04 -2.29
N PHE A 17 7.82 3.52 -1.64
CA PHE A 17 9.18 3.46 -2.18
C PHE A 17 9.68 2.01 -2.32
N LEU A 18 9.58 1.21 -1.26
CA LEU A 18 9.96 -0.20 -1.25
C LEU A 18 9.16 -1.03 -2.25
N LEU A 19 7.85 -0.80 -2.34
CA LEU A 19 6.97 -1.51 -3.28
C LEU A 19 7.10 -1.00 -4.72
N LYS A 20 7.74 0.16 -4.96
CA LYS A 20 7.82 0.79 -6.28
C LYS A 20 6.44 1.02 -6.92
N VAL A 21 5.51 1.58 -6.14
CA VAL A 21 4.11 1.82 -6.54
C VAL A 21 3.76 3.31 -6.48
N LYS A 22 2.56 3.68 -6.96
CA LYS A 22 2.03 5.04 -6.84
C LYS A 22 2.07 5.50 -5.38
N ASN A 23 2.34 6.80 -5.22
CA ASN A 23 2.44 7.39 -3.88
C ASN A 23 1.09 7.37 -3.18
N HIS A 24 1.07 7.38 -1.84
CA HIS A 24 -0.13 7.26 -1.01
C HIS A 24 -1.25 8.28 -1.29
N ASN A 25 -0.94 9.39 -1.96
CA ASN A 25 -1.91 10.42 -2.37
C ASN A 25 -2.43 10.24 -3.81
N GLY A 26 -2.14 9.12 -4.48
CA GLY A 26 -2.56 8.85 -5.85
C GLY A 26 -3.92 8.14 -5.94
N TYR A 27 -4.61 8.32 -7.07
CA TYR A 27 -5.89 7.68 -7.38
C TYR A 27 -5.86 6.15 -7.31
N PHE A 28 -4.75 5.52 -7.70
CA PHE A 28 -4.57 4.07 -7.66
C PHE A 28 -3.47 3.71 -6.67
N ALA A 29 -3.56 4.19 -5.42
CA ALA A 29 -2.51 4.04 -4.41
C ALA A 29 -2.83 3.03 -3.30
N CYS A 30 -4.03 2.43 -3.30
CA CYS A 30 -4.37 1.44 -2.29
C CYS A 30 -3.48 0.19 -2.45
N ASN A 31 -2.78 -0.17 -1.37
CA ASN A 31 -1.89 -1.34 -1.33
C ASN A 31 -2.63 -2.65 -1.08
N SER A 32 -3.90 -2.59 -0.67
CA SER A 32 -4.70 -3.76 -0.27
C SER A 32 -5.68 -4.21 -1.35
N CYS A 33 -6.28 -3.28 -2.09
CA CYS A 33 -7.27 -3.58 -3.13
C CYS A 33 -7.06 -2.75 -4.39
N GLU A 34 -7.69 -3.20 -5.48
CA GLU A 34 -7.73 -2.57 -6.79
C GLU A 34 -8.86 -1.54 -6.87
N VAL A 35 -8.78 -0.54 -6.01
CA VAL A 35 -9.72 0.57 -5.95
C VAL A 35 -9.10 1.82 -6.57
N GLU A 36 -9.90 2.50 -7.39
CA GLU A 36 -9.68 3.88 -7.78
C GLU A 36 -10.26 4.79 -6.70
N GLY A 37 -9.49 5.76 -6.24
CA GLY A 37 -9.94 6.75 -5.28
C GLY A 37 -10.69 7.90 -5.95
N ASP A 38 -11.58 8.54 -5.20
CA ASP A 38 -12.28 9.75 -5.62
C ASP A 38 -11.62 10.98 -5.01
N PHE A 39 -11.52 12.07 -5.76
CA PHE A 39 -10.97 13.33 -5.23
C PHE A 39 -12.08 14.15 -4.54
N ILE A 40 -11.99 14.28 -3.22
CA ILE A 40 -12.98 14.93 -2.36
C ILE A 40 -12.24 15.83 -1.36
N ASP A 41 -12.65 17.09 -1.22
CA ASP A 41 -12.09 18.04 -0.26
C ASP A 41 -10.56 18.11 -0.24
N ASN A 42 -9.96 18.22 -1.44
CA ASN A 42 -8.53 18.25 -1.69
C ASN A 42 -7.75 16.98 -1.28
N LYS A 43 -8.43 15.83 -1.21
CA LYS A 43 -7.86 14.53 -0.80
C LYS A 43 -8.37 13.43 -1.73
N VAL A 44 -7.57 12.38 -1.90
CA VAL A 44 -8.02 11.15 -2.55
C VAL A 44 -8.61 10.22 -1.48
N CYS A 45 -9.83 9.74 -1.71
CA CYS A 45 -10.60 8.91 -0.80
C CYS A 45 -10.99 7.59 -1.48
N PHE A 46 -10.71 6.45 -0.85
CA PHE A 46 -11.07 5.13 -1.37
C PHE A 46 -12.43 4.69 -0.79
N LEU A 47 -13.52 4.92 -1.53
CA LEU A 47 -14.88 4.69 -1.04
C LEU A 47 -15.49 3.36 -1.47
N ASN A 48 -14.97 2.74 -2.53
CA ASN A 48 -15.46 1.44 -3.00
C ASN A 48 -14.96 0.29 -2.12
N LEU A 49 -15.86 -0.29 -1.33
CA LEU A 49 -15.59 -1.41 -0.42
C LEU A 49 -15.64 -2.79 -1.09
N CYS A 50 -16.14 -2.87 -2.33
CA CYS A 50 -16.30 -4.12 -3.08
C CYS A 50 -15.18 -4.33 -4.11
N ALA A 51 -14.09 -3.56 -4.03
CA ALA A 51 -12.95 -3.70 -4.93
C ALA A 51 -12.20 -5.01 -4.69
N PRO A 52 -11.68 -5.67 -5.74
CA PRO A 52 -10.94 -6.91 -5.58
C PRO A 52 -9.64 -6.69 -4.79
N LEU A 53 -9.28 -7.66 -3.95
CA LEU A 53 -8.03 -7.63 -3.19
C LEU A 53 -6.84 -7.85 -4.13
N ARG A 54 -5.73 -7.21 -3.82
CA ARG A 54 -4.46 -7.46 -4.52
C ARG A 54 -3.95 -8.84 -4.13
N THR A 55 -3.36 -9.54 -5.09
CA THR A 55 -2.70 -10.82 -4.84
C THR A 55 -1.20 -10.69 -5.08
N ASN A 56 -0.44 -11.63 -4.52
CA ASN A 56 0.99 -11.72 -4.78
C ASN A 56 1.29 -11.86 -6.28
N GLU A 57 0.46 -12.62 -6.99
CA GLU A 57 0.57 -12.85 -8.43
C GLU A 57 0.25 -11.57 -9.22
N SER A 58 -0.81 -10.84 -8.84
CA SER A 58 -1.20 -9.61 -9.52
C SER A 58 -0.13 -8.52 -9.38
N PHE A 59 0.54 -8.46 -8.22
CA PHE A 59 1.66 -7.56 -7.97
C PHE A 59 2.91 -7.94 -8.77
N ARG A 60 3.28 -9.23 -8.78
CA ARG A 60 4.49 -9.72 -9.48
C ARG A 60 4.36 -9.62 -11.01
N SER A 61 3.17 -9.88 -11.53
CA SER A 61 2.85 -9.73 -12.96
C SER A 61 2.65 -8.27 -13.39
N LYS A 62 2.53 -7.34 -12.44
CA LYS A 62 2.20 -5.93 -12.68
C LYS A 62 0.93 -5.73 -13.50
N SER A 63 -0.08 -6.55 -13.24
CA SER A 63 -1.36 -6.52 -13.96
C SER A 63 -2.06 -5.15 -13.94
N ASN A 64 -1.88 -4.35 -12.89
CA ASN A 64 -2.46 -3.02 -12.76
C ASN A 64 -1.44 -1.91 -13.07
N THR A 65 -1.42 -1.44 -14.32
CA THR A 65 -0.48 -0.40 -14.79
C THR A 65 -0.63 0.93 -14.06
N GLU A 66 -1.84 1.25 -13.61
CA GLU A 66 -2.10 2.48 -12.87
C GLU A 66 -1.56 2.44 -11.42
N TYR A 67 -1.36 1.27 -10.85
CA TYR A 67 -0.82 1.13 -9.49
C TYR A 67 0.71 1.10 -9.46
N HIS A 68 1.33 0.43 -10.44
CA HIS A 68 2.78 0.24 -10.48
C HIS A 68 3.51 1.45 -11.07
N LYS A 69 4.70 1.75 -10.54
CA LYS A 69 5.65 2.67 -11.20
C LYS A 69 6.61 1.87 -12.09
N ASP A 70 7.33 2.58 -12.95
CA ASP A 70 8.41 2.01 -13.74
C ASP A 70 9.51 1.39 -12.85
N GLY A 71 10.06 0.26 -13.31
CA GLY A 71 11.05 -0.52 -12.57
C GLY A 71 10.45 -1.56 -11.63
N LEU A 72 11.30 -2.34 -10.96
CA LEU A 72 10.88 -3.46 -10.10
C LEU A 72 11.07 -3.10 -8.62
N SER A 73 10.20 -3.64 -7.76
CA SER A 73 10.42 -3.63 -6.33
C SER A 73 11.54 -4.63 -5.98
N PRO A 74 12.47 -4.29 -5.07
CA PRO A 74 13.45 -5.24 -4.56
C PRO A 74 12.80 -6.44 -3.85
N LEU A 75 11.54 -6.32 -3.41
CA LEU A 75 10.84 -7.39 -2.71
C LEU A 75 10.39 -8.54 -3.63
N ILE A 76 10.42 -8.33 -4.96
CA ILE A 76 10.05 -9.38 -5.92
C ILE A 76 11.06 -10.53 -5.91
N GLU A 77 12.32 -10.26 -5.59
CA GLU A 77 13.38 -11.30 -5.53
C GLU A 77 13.26 -12.19 -4.28
N LEU A 78 12.51 -11.74 -3.28
CA LEU A 78 12.33 -12.49 -2.03
C LEU A 78 11.21 -13.54 -2.18
N PRO A 79 11.36 -14.73 -1.56
CA PRO A 79 10.35 -15.77 -1.55
C PRO A 79 9.26 -15.47 -0.50
N ILE A 80 8.67 -14.27 -0.58
CA ILE A 80 7.60 -13.80 0.30
C ILE A 80 6.35 -13.49 -0.51
N ASP A 81 5.20 -13.58 0.15
CA ASP A 81 3.97 -12.98 -0.34
C ASP A 81 3.95 -11.51 0.04
N ILE A 82 4.08 -10.64 -0.97
CA ILE A 82 4.22 -9.20 -0.76
C ILE A 82 2.95 -8.60 -0.13
N THR A 83 1.78 -9.13 -0.46
CA THR A 83 0.50 -8.58 -0.01
C THR A 83 0.21 -8.88 1.47
N THR A 84 0.72 -10.00 1.98
CA THR A 84 0.57 -10.41 3.39
C THR A 84 1.76 -10.00 4.25
N THR A 85 2.97 -9.96 3.68
CA THR A 85 4.20 -9.60 4.41
C THR A 85 4.32 -8.09 4.61
N VAL A 86 3.96 -7.28 3.62
CA VAL A 86 4.08 -5.81 3.72
C VAL A 86 2.78 -5.20 4.26
N VAL A 87 2.68 -5.15 5.58
CA VAL A 87 1.45 -4.74 6.30
C VAL A 87 1.30 -3.22 6.40
N LEU A 88 0.14 -2.76 6.85
CA LEU A 88 -0.09 -1.35 7.16
C LEU A 88 0.56 -1.00 8.50
N ASP A 89 1.18 0.18 8.58
CA ASP A 89 1.69 0.71 9.83
C ASP A 89 0.55 1.33 10.64
N TYR A 90 0.02 0.58 11.60
CA TYR A 90 -1.06 1.01 12.49
C TYR A 90 -0.71 2.30 13.25
N MET A 91 0.54 2.44 13.70
CA MET A 91 0.94 3.59 14.50
C MET A 91 0.88 4.87 13.68
N HIS A 92 1.44 4.87 12.47
CA HIS A 92 1.44 6.05 11.61
C HIS A 92 0.07 6.30 10.96
N CYS A 93 -0.61 5.26 10.47
CA CYS A 93 -1.90 5.42 9.80
C CYS A 93 -3.01 5.80 10.77
N VAL A 94 -3.10 5.15 11.93
CA VAL A 94 -4.23 5.32 12.87
C VAL A 94 -3.84 6.20 14.04
N CYS A 95 -2.89 5.76 14.87
CA CYS A 95 -2.57 6.45 16.13
C CYS A 95 -2.02 7.86 15.93
N GLN A 96 -1.27 8.11 14.86
CA GLN A 96 -0.83 9.45 14.51
C GLN A 96 -1.74 10.07 13.45
N GLY A 97 -2.00 9.38 12.34
CA GLY A 97 -2.74 9.94 11.21
C GLY A 97 -4.18 10.31 11.55
N VAL A 98 -4.99 9.31 11.94
CA VAL A 98 -6.41 9.52 12.24
C VAL A 98 -6.60 10.27 13.56
N MET A 99 -5.89 9.88 14.63
CA MET A 99 -6.12 10.47 15.95
C MET A 99 -5.73 11.96 16.02
N LYS A 100 -4.64 12.38 15.35
CA LYS A 100 -4.29 13.82 15.31
C LYS A 100 -5.41 14.63 14.68
N ARG A 101 -6.00 14.13 13.58
CA ARG A 101 -7.16 14.80 12.98
C ARG A 101 -8.29 14.87 13.97
N LEU A 102 -8.69 13.75 14.58
CA LEU A 102 -9.80 13.71 15.55
C LEU A 102 -9.63 14.67 16.74
N LEU A 103 -8.41 14.84 17.24
CA LEU A 103 -8.11 15.64 18.44
C LEU A 103 -7.80 17.11 18.14
N GLU A 104 -7.32 17.42 16.93
CA GLU A 104 -6.99 18.78 16.47
C GLU A 104 -8.12 19.40 15.63
N PHE A 105 -9.34 18.83 15.67
CA PHE A 105 -10.57 19.47 15.16
C PHE A 105 -11.15 20.46 16.17
#